data_AF-A0A9X0R4R8-F1
#
_entry.id   AF-A0A9X0R4R8-F1
#
_cell.length_a   1.000
_cell.length_b   1.000
_cell.length_c   1.000
_cell.angle_alpha   90.00
_cell.angle_beta   90.00
_cell.angle_gamma   90.00
#
_symmetry.space_group_name_H-M   'P 1'
#
loop_
_entity.id
_entity.type
_entity.pdbx_description
1 polymer ?
#
loop_
_entity_poly.entity_id
_entity_poly.type
_entity_poly.pdbx_seq_one_letter_code
_entity_poly.pdbx_strand_id
1 'polypeptide(L)'
;PGWVHLPRAIEVEWVKQLVAEQLRTTKDRRGFARQEWAKLRERNEALDCAVLARAALWLLGADRYGEQFWARLRDEAADAPLAAAPSASITPALASQPPAASDIQRPRGWLTPRSNWLRT
;
A
#
# COMPACT_ATOMS: atom_id res chain seq x y z
N PRO A 1 15.22 1.60 17.09
CA PRO A 1 14.29 0.86 16.20
C PRO A 1 12.85 1.18 16.61
N GLY A 2 11.93 1.35 15.66
CA GLY A 2 10.52 1.64 15.96
C GLY A 2 10.06 3.10 15.77
N TRP A 3 10.86 3.94 15.10
CA TRP A 3 10.48 5.31 14.75
C TRP A 3 10.47 5.47 13.24
N VAL A 4 9.55 6.30 12.73
CA VAL A 4 9.47 6.69 11.32
C VAL A 4 9.63 8.20 11.25
N HIS A 5 10.50 8.67 10.35
CA HIS A 5 10.68 10.10 10.10
C HIS A 5 9.58 10.59 9.16
N LEU A 6 8.82 11.59 9.60
CA LEU A 6 7.76 12.21 8.81
C LEU A 6 8.15 13.66 8.49
N PRO A 7 7.98 14.11 7.23
CA PRO A 7 8.11 15.51 6.88
C PRO A 7 7.15 16.39 7.69
N ARG A 8 7.59 17.61 8.03
CA ARG A 8 6.78 18.56 8.82
C ARG A 8 5.48 18.99 8.11
N ALA A 9 5.43 18.86 6.78
CA ALA A 9 4.29 19.22 5.95
C ALA A 9 3.22 18.10 5.85
N ILE A 10 3.40 16.96 6.52
CA ILE A 10 2.41 15.88 6.52
C ILE A 10 1.18 16.29 7.34
N GLU A 11 0.01 16.09 6.74
CA GLU A 11 -1.27 16.31 7.40
C GLU A 11 -1.61 15.24 8.44
N VAL A 12 -2.33 15.62 9.50
CA VAL A 12 -2.80 14.70 10.54
C VAL A 12 -3.66 13.57 9.97
N GLU A 13 -4.45 13.85 8.92
CA GLU A 13 -5.30 12.83 8.31
C GLU A 13 -4.48 11.74 7.62
N TRP A 14 -3.35 12.10 7.00
CA TRP A 14 -2.44 11.12 6.41
C TRP A 14 -1.85 10.20 7.49
N VAL A 15 -1.46 10.76 8.65
CA VAL A 15 -0.97 9.96 9.78
C VAL A 15 -2.06 9.01 10.29
N LYS A 16 -3.31 9.46 10.38
CA LYS A 16 -4.45 8.60 10.77
C LYS A 16 -4.68 7.45 9.78
N GLN A 17 -4.45 7.67 8.49
CA GLN A 17 -4.51 6.62 7.47
C GLN A 17 -3.33 5.64 7.59
N LEU A 18 -2.12 6.12 7.94
CA LEU A 18 -0.96 5.26 8.17
C LEU A 18 -1.20 4.27 9.32
N VAL A 19 -2.04 4.62 10.30
CA VAL A 19 -2.44 3.75 11.41
C VAL A 19 -3.89 3.24 11.26
N ALA A 20 -4.38 3.10 10.03
CA ALA A 20 -5.76 2.72 9.77
C ALA A 20 -6.13 1.29 10.17
N GLU A 21 -5.15 0.43 10.46
CA GLU A 21 -5.35 -0.94 10.90
C GLU A 21 -4.61 -1.20 12.21
N GLN A 22 -5.17 -2.08 13.04
CA GLN A 22 -4.49 -2.56 14.25
C GLN A 22 -4.68 -4.07 14.39
N LEU A 23 -3.69 -4.72 14.97
CA LEU A 23 -3.81 -6.11 15.39
C LEU A 23 -4.72 -6.17 16.63
N ARG A 24 -5.91 -6.75 16.48
CA ARG A 24 -6.85 -7.00 17.58
C ARG A 24 -6.79 -8.47 17.98
N THR A 25 -6.91 -8.72 19.28
CA THR A 25 -7.04 -10.07 19.80
C THR A 25 -8.50 -10.31 20.17
N THR A 26 -9.18 -11.15 19.38
CA THR A 26 -10.58 -11.52 19.57
C THR A 26 -10.65 -12.91 20.20
N LYS A 27 -11.52 -13.09 21.20
CA LYS A 27 -11.74 -14.40 21.83
C LYS A 27 -12.88 -15.12 21.13
N ASP A 28 -12.63 -16.34 20.70
CA ASP A 28 -13.66 -17.23 20.18
C ASP A 28 -14.58 -17.69 21.33
N ARG A 29 -15.77 -18.20 21.00
CA ARG A 29 -16.77 -18.70 21.96
C ARG A 29 -16.25 -19.84 22.84
N ARG A 30 -15.19 -20.51 22.38
CA ARG A 30 -14.45 -21.58 23.08
C ARG A 30 -13.30 -21.06 23.97
N GLY A 31 -13.11 -19.75 24.08
CA GLY A 31 -12.10 -19.11 24.93
C GLY A 31 -10.73 -18.93 24.28
N PHE A 32 -10.51 -19.41 23.05
CA PHE A 32 -9.24 -19.23 22.34
C PHE A 32 -9.08 -17.80 21.82
N ALA A 33 -7.91 -17.21 22.09
CA ALA A 33 -7.53 -15.92 21.53
C ALA A 33 -7.05 -16.10 20.09
N ARG A 34 -7.58 -15.29 19.17
CA ARG A 34 -7.11 -15.18 17.79
C ARG A 34 -6.73 -13.74 17.52
N GLN A 35 -5.63 -13.54 16.80
CA GLN A 35 -5.22 -12.23 16.34
C GLN A 35 -5.75 -11.99 14.93
N GLU A 36 -6.41 -10.86 14.75
CA GLU A 36 -6.96 -10.42 13.47
C GLU A 36 -6.59 -8.96 13.22
N TRP A 37 -6.25 -8.63 11.98
CA TRP A 37 -6.06 -7.25 11.57
C TRP A 37 -7.43 -6.61 11.38
N ALA A 38 -7.77 -5.66 12.24
CA ALA A 38 -9.04 -4.95 12.18
C ALA A 38 -8.84 -3.58 11.55
N LYS A 39 -9.59 -3.32 10.49
CA LYS A 39 -9.66 -2.02 9.82
C LYS A 39 -10.45 -1.03 10.68
N LEU A 40 -9.80 0.07 11.06
CA LEU A 40 -10.35 1.12 11.93
C LEU A 40 -10.99 2.26 11.15
N ARG A 41 -10.56 2.46 9.91
CA ARG A 41 -10.96 3.56 9.03
C ARG A 41 -11.24 3.05 7.64
N GLU A 42 -12.14 3.72 6.93
CA GLU A 42 -12.42 3.39 5.52
C GLU A 42 -11.22 3.66 4.62
N ARG A 43 -10.54 4.80 4.84
CA ARG A 43 -9.34 5.23 4.11
C ARG A 43 -8.07 4.70 4.77
N ASN A 44 -7.29 3.89 4.04
CA ASN A 44 -6.06 3.23 4.47
C ASN A 44 -4.93 3.31 3.42
N GLU A 45 -5.06 4.18 2.43
CA GLU A 45 -4.16 4.26 1.27
C GLU A 45 -2.70 4.51 1.70
N ALA A 46 -2.49 5.34 2.73
CA ALA A 46 -1.16 5.62 3.26
C ALA A 46 -0.48 4.37 3.85
N LEU A 47 -1.24 3.53 4.58
CA LEU A 47 -0.74 2.27 5.10
C LEU A 47 -0.44 1.29 3.96
N ASP A 48 -1.37 1.13 3.02
CA ASP A 48 -1.21 0.21 1.89
C ASP A 48 0.02 0.59 1.04
N CYS A 49 0.22 1.87 0.76
CA CYS A 49 1.41 2.36 0.07
C CYS A 49 2.69 2.06 0.85
N ALA A 50 2.71 2.24 2.17
CA ALA A 50 3.88 1.94 3.00
C ALA A 50 4.19 0.43 3.01
N VAL A 51 3.17 -0.42 3.09
CA VAL A 51 3.30 -1.88 3.03
C VAL A 51 3.85 -2.32 1.67
N LEU A 52 3.31 -1.78 0.57
CA LEU A 52 3.79 -2.07 -0.78
C LEU A 52 5.23 -1.60 -0.98
N ALA A 53 5.59 -0.41 -0.50
CA ALA A 53 6.96 0.08 -0.55
C ALA A 53 7.91 -0.85 0.22
N ARG A 54 7.52 -1.31 1.41
CA ARG A 54 8.31 -2.28 2.19
C ARG A 54 8.46 -3.63 1.48
N ALA A 55 7.40 -4.10 0.82
CA ALA A 55 7.44 -5.34 0.03
C ALA A 55 8.35 -5.21 -1.19
N ALA A 56 8.28 -4.08 -1.91
CA ALA A 56 9.19 -3.78 -3.02
C ALA A 56 10.64 -3.72 -2.55
N LEU A 57 10.89 -3.08 -1.40
CA LEU A 57 12.20 -3.00 -0.78
C LEU A 57 12.76 -4.40 -0.41
N TRP A 58 11.89 -5.27 0.09
CA TRP A 58 12.24 -6.68 0.35
C TRP A 58 12.60 -7.42 -0.95
N LEU A 59 11.82 -7.22 -2.02
CA LEU A 59 12.08 -7.84 -3.33
C LEU A 59 13.41 -7.39 -3.95
N LEU A 60 13.79 -6.12 -3.76
CA LEU A 60 15.11 -5.59 -4.14
C LEU A 60 16.25 -6.22 -3.32
N GLY A 61 15.93 -6.87 -2.20
CA GLY A 61 16.90 -7.50 -1.32
C GLY A 61 17.59 -6.53 -0.38
N ALA A 62 16.91 -5.45 -0.02
CA ALA A 62 17.45 -4.38 0.81
C ALA A 62 17.98 -4.85 2.17
N ASP A 63 17.40 -5.92 2.72
CA ASP A 63 17.84 -6.52 3.97
C ASP A 63 19.27 -7.10 3.89
N ARG A 64 19.83 -7.20 2.67
CA ARG A 64 21.21 -7.67 2.39
C ARG A 64 22.18 -6.53 2.11
N TYR A 65 21.70 -5.29 1.98
CA TYR A 65 22.56 -4.15 1.68
C TYR A 65 23.33 -3.73 2.94
N GLY A 66 24.64 -3.51 2.78
CA GLY A 66 25.49 -3.01 3.86
C GLY A 66 25.36 -1.50 4.08
N GLU A 67 25.84 -1.01 5.23
CA GLU A 67 25.79 0.42 5.61
C GLU A 67 26.39 1.36 4.55
N GLN A 68 27.44 0.94 3.84
CA GLN A 68 28.06 1.76 2.80
C GLN A 68 27.11 2.06 1.63
N PHE A 69 26.27 1.10 1.26
CA PHE A 69 25.27 1.29 0.20
C PHE A 69 24.23 2.32 0.64
N TRP A 70 23.75 2.20 1.88
CA TRP A 70 22.79 3.14 2.45
C TRP A 70 23.36 4.54 2.65
N ALA A 71 24.64 4.66 3.02
CA ALA A 71 25.33 5.94 3.11
C ALA A 71 25.38 6.64 1.75
N ARG A 72 25.81 5.94 0.70
CA ARG A 72 25.83 6.48 -0.67
C ARG A 72 24.45 6.96 -1.13
N LEU A 73 23.41 6.13 -0.93
CA LEU A 73 22.04 6.53 -1.25
C LEU A 73 21.57 7.75 -0.47
N ARG A 74 21.99 7.90 0.79
CA ARG A 74 21.64 9.06 1.61
C ARG A 74 22.30 10.33 1.08
N ASP A 75 23.56 10.25 0.68
CA ASP A 75 24.29 11.38 0.09
C ASP A 75 23.66 11.77 -1.26
N GLU A 76 23.37 10.80 -2.13
CA GLU A 76 22.66 11.01 -3.39
C GLU A 76 21.27 11.64 -3.18
N ALA A 77 20.52 11.20 -2.16
CA ALA A 77 19.21 11.75 -1.83
C ALA A 77 19.27 13.16 -1.22
N ALA A 78 20.37 13.51 -0.54
CA ALA A 78 20.59 14.85 -0.01
C ALA A 78 20.91 15.86 -1.13
N ASP A 79 21.64 15.40 -2.15
CA ASP A 79 22.02 16.21 -3.32
C ASP A 79 20.92 16.24 -4.40
N ALA A 80 19.90 15.38 -4.30
CA ALA A 80 18.79 15.37 -5.23
C ALA A 80 18.01 16.70 -5.12
N PRO A 81 17.76 17.41 -6.24
CA PRO A 81 16.90 18.58 -6.21
C PRO A 81 15.52 18.18 -5.69
N LEU A 82 14.94 18.97 -4.77
CA LEU A 82 13.53 18.80 -4.40
C LEU A 82 12.69 19.05 -5.64
N ALA A 83 12.46 18.00 -6.43
CA ALA A 83 11.41 18.01 -7.41
C ALA A 83 10.13 18.29 -6.63
N ALA A 84 9.48 19.42 -6.92
CA ALA A 84 8.12 19.65 -6.45
C ALA A 84 7.35 18.39 -6.81
N ALA A 85 6.88 17.65 -5.80
CA ALA A 85 5.97 16.55 -6.04
C ALA A 85 4.91 17.10 -7.01
N PRO A 86 4.61 16.43 -8.14
CA PRO A 86 3.45 16.83 -8.88
C PRO A 86 2.33 16.78 -7.85
N SER A 87 1.77 17.95 -7.52
CA SER A 87 0.48 18.00 -6.88
C SER A 87 -0.37 17.21 -7.84
N ALA A 88 -0.63 15.95 -7.51
CA ALA A 88 -1.82 15.28 -7.93
C ALA A 88 -2.93 16.09 -7.25
N SER A 89 -3.21 17.27 -7.81
CA SER A 89 -4.55 17.80 -7.82
C SER A 89 -5.36 16.66 -8.39
N ILE A 90 -5.92 15.87 -7.48
CA ILE A 90 -7.15 15.15 -7.71
C ILE A 90 -8.17 16.26 -7.93
N THR A 91 -8.11 16.90 -9.10
CA THR A 91 -9.29 17.48 -9.69
C THR A 91 -10.24 16.29 -9.70
N PRO A 92 -11.38 16.34 -9.00
CA PRO A 92 -12.43 15.40 -9.30
C PRO A 92 -12.66 15.63 -10.78
N ALA A 93 -12.23 14.68 -11.63
CA ALA A 93 -12.56 14.71 -13.03
C ALA A 93 -14.08 14.83 -13.03
N LEU A 94 -14.55 16.02 -13.37
CA LEU A 94 -15.94 16.41 -13.40
C LEU A 94 -16.65 15.25 -14.05
N ALA A 95 -17.55 14.60 -13.30
CA ALA A 95 -18.18 13.32 -13.62
C ALA A 95 -18.36 13.20 -15.14
N SER A 96 -17.40 12.53 -15.78
CA SER A 96 -17.56 12.14 -17.16
C SER A 96 -18.58 11.04 -17.05
N GLN A 97 -19.84 11.40 -17.28
CA GLN A 97 -20.90 10.44 -17.48
C GLN A 97 -20.32 9.34 -18.38
N PRO A 98 -20.46 8.06 -18.02
CA PRO A 98 -20.00 7.01 -18.91
C PRO A 98 -20.67 7.25 -20.27
N PRO A 99 -19.93 7.25 -21.39
CA PRO A 99 -20.59 7.20 -22.68
C PRO A 99 -21.52 5.98 -22.64
N ALA A 100 -22.77 6.19 -23.08
CA ALA A 100 -23.79 5.15 -23.11
C ALA A 100 -23.17 3.83 -23.60
N ALA A 101 -23.37 2.79 -22.79
CA ALA A 101 -22.77 1.48 -23.02
C ALA A 101 -23.01 1.03 -24.46
N SER A 102 -21.97 1.12 -25.28
CA SER A 102 -21.93 0.40 -26.54
C SER A 102 -21.48 -1.01 -26.19
N ASP A 103 -22.35 -1.98 -26.48
CA ASP A 103 -22.19 -3.40 -26.19
C ASP A 103 -20.97 -3.95 -26.95
N ILE A 104 -19.78 -3.79 -26.35
CA ILE A 104 -18.58 -4.47 -26.81
C ILE A 104 -18.61 -5.85 -26.15
N GLN A 105 -19.13 -6.84 -26.88
CA GLN A 105 -18.98 -8.25 -26.55
C GLN A 105 -17.49 -8.55 -26.31
N ARG A 106 -17.10 -8.61 -25.02
CA ARG A 106 -15.74 -9.02 -24.64
C ARG A 106 -15.56 -10.49 -25.01
N PRO A 107 -14.52 -10.88 -25.77
CA PRO A 107 -14.27 -12.28 -26.04
C PRO A 107 -14.04 -13.02 -24.72
N ARG A 108 -14.92 -14.00 -24.45
CA ARG A 108 -14.84 -14.93 -23.32
C ARG A 108 -13.66 -15.87 -23.54
N GLY A 109 -12.46 -15.49 -23.09
CA GLY A 109 -11.30 -16.35 -23.32
C GLY A 109 -10.00 -16.05 -22.55
N TRP A 110 -9.84 -14.90 -21.89
CA TRP A 110 -8.59 -14.64 -21.13
C TRP A 110 -8.56 -15.27 -19.73
N LEU A 111 -9.72 -15.80 -19.29
CA LEU A 111 -9.87 -16.64 -18.11
C LEU A 111 -10.71 -17.86 -18.50
N THR A 112 -10.11 -18.82 -19.20
CA THR A 112 -10.64 -20.19 -19.25
C THR A 112 -10.37 -20.92 -17.93
N PRO A 113 -11.19 -21.93 -17.59
CA PRO A 113 -11.56 -22.22 -16.21
C PRO A 113 -10.78 -23.38 -15.59
N ARG A 114 -10.51 -23.22 -14.29
CA ARG A 114 -10.32 -24.21 -13.20
C ARG A 114 -10.27 -25.69 -13.60
N SER A 115 -9.20 -26.39 -13.23
CA SER A 115 -9.30 -27.64 -12.46
C SER A 115 -7.95 -28.18 -11.95
N ASN A 116 -7.95 -28.55 -10.66
CA ASN A 116 -7.21 -29.67 -10.06
C ASN A 116 -5.77 -29.47 -9.54
N TRP A 117 -5.60 -28.84 -8.37
CA TRP A 117 -4.31 -28.85 -7.65
C TRP A 117 -4.40 -29.20 -6.16
N LEU A 118 -5.45 -29.87 -5.70
CA LEU A 118 -5.47 -30.52 -4.37
C LEU A 118 -6.19 -31.88 -4.43
N ARG A 119 -5.44 -32.91 -4.81
CA ARG A 119 -5.63 -34.31 -4.36
C ARG A 119 -4.28 -35.02 -4.40
N THR A 120 -3.66 -35.16 -3.25
CA THR A 120 -3.04 -36.40 -2.73
C THR A 120 -2.65 -36.15 -1.28
#